data_AF-A0A355DGN0-F1
#
_entry.id   AF-A0A355DGN0-F1
#
_cell.length_a   1.000
_cell.length_b   1.000
_cell.length_c   1.000
_cell.angle_alpha   90.00
_cell.angle_beta   90.00
_cell.angle_gamma   90.00
#
_symmetry.space_group_name_H-M   'P 1'
#
loop_
_entity.id
_entity.type
_entity.pdbx_description
1 polymer ?
#
loop_
_entity_poly.entity_id
_entity_poly.type
_entity_poly.pdbx_seq_one_letter_code
_entity_poly.pdbx_strand_id
1 'polypeptide(L)' 'GAVESLAARSPDPRSGSDAAEAANLVTVASALVAAAAARAESRGAHTRDDFPETAPRLRRRLVVC' A
#
# COMPACT_ATOMS: atom_id res chain seq x y z
N GLY A 1 -9.23 -4.61 -6.32
CA GLY A 1 -7.95 -4.92 -7.02
C GLY A 1 -7.31 -6.20 -6.51
N ALA A 2 -6.14 -6.63 -7.01
CA ALA A 2 -5.50 -7.89 -6.58
C ALA A 2 -5.22 -7.94 -5.06
N VAL A 3 -4.70 -6.85 -4.48
CA VAL A 3 -4.47 -6.73 -3.03
C VAL A 3 -5.76 -6.80 -2.21
N GLU A 4 -6.87 -6.30 -2.73
CA GLU A 4 -8.17 -6.31 -2.07
C GLU A 4 -8.77 -7.73 -2.06
N SER A 5 -8.59 -8.48 -3.15
CA SER A 5 -8.95 -9.89 -3.20
C SER A 5 -8.13 -10.72 -2.19
N LEU A 6 -6.87 -10.35 -1.98
CA LEU A 6 -6.01 -11.01 -1.00
C LEU A 6 -6.40 -10.62 0.44
N ALA A 7 -6.75 -9.35 0.68
CA ALA A 7 -7.31 -8.89 1.96
C ALA A 7 -8.58 -9.66 2.34
N ALA A 8 -9.49 -9.88 1.39
CA ALA A 8 -10.70 -10.66 1.61
C ALA A 8 -10.44 -12.15 1.97
N ARG A 9 -9.24 -12.66 1.68
CA ARG A 9 -8.82 -14.04 1.93
C ARG A 9 -7.70 -14.14 2.98
N SER A 10 -7.46 -13.08 3.73
CA SER A 10 -6.39 -13.05 4.72
C SER A 10 -6.65 -14.10 5.81
N PRO A 11 -5.64 -14.91 6.19
CA PRO A 11 -5.80 -15.92 7.23
C PRO A 11 -5.98 -15.27 8.61
N ASP A 12 -6.59 -15.98 9.56
CA ASP A 12 -6.65 -15.51 10.96
C ASP A 12 -5.22 -15.52 11.54
N PRO A 13 -4.67 -14.36 11.94
CA PRO A 13 -3.30 -14.26 12.44
C PRO A 13 -3.07 -15.07 13.73
N ARG A 14 -4.12 -15.47 14.44
CA ARG A 14 -4.02 -16.29 15.66
C ARG A 14 -3.79 -17.78 15.37
N SER A 15 -3.79 -18.17 14.10
CA SER A 15 -3.68 -19.59 13.69
C SER A 15 -2.24 -20.12 13.69
N GLY A 16 -1.24 -19.25 13.82
CA GLY A 16 0.19 -19.61 13.84
C GLY A 16 1.08 -18.50 13.29
N SER A 17 2.40 -18.68 13.38
CA SER A 17 3.40 -17.70 12.90
C SER A 17 3.21 -17.34 11.43
N ASP A 18 3.05 -18.35 10.57
CA ASP A 18 2.97 -18.18 9.13
C ASP A 18 1.68 -17.46 8.73
N ALA A 19 0.58 -17.74 9.44
CA ALA A 19 -0.68 -17.04 9.27
C ALA A 19 -0.59 -15.57 9.72
N ALA A 20 0.09 -15.31 10.84
CA ALA A 20 0.33 -13.95 11.31
C ALA A 20 1.20 -13.14 10.34
N GLU A 21 2.27 -13.76 9.81
CA GLU A 21 3.14 -13.12 8.81
C GLU A 21 2.36 -12.81 7.52
N ALA A 22 1.59 -13.77 7.01
CA ALA A 22 0.74 -13.55 5.85
C ALA A 22 -0.26 -12.40 6.09
N ALA A 23 -0.94 -12.38 7.23
CA ALA A 23 -1.88 -11.30 7.57
C ALA A 23 -1.19 -9.92 7.65
N ASN A 24 0.02 -9.85 8.21
CA ASN A 24 0.82 -8.63 8.27
C ASN A 24 1.20 -8.14 6.86
N LEU A 25 1.68 -9.04 6.00
CA LEU A 25 2.04 -8.71 4.61
C LEU A 25 0.84 -8.16 3.84
N VAL A 26 -0.33 -8.78 3.99
CA VAL A 26 -1.56 -8.32 3.33
C VAL A 26 -2.00 -6.94 3.83
N THR A 27 -1.88 -6.70 5.14
CA THR A 27 -2.17 -5.40 5.77
C THR A 27 -1.26 -4.30 5.20
N VAL A 28 0.05 -4.55 5.19
CA VAL A 28 1.05 -3.58 4.69
C VAL A 28 0.89 -3.37 3.19
N ALA A 29 0.69 -4.41 2.40
CA ALA A 29 0.47 -4.30 0.96
C ALA A 29 -0.76 -3.44 0.64
N SER A 30 -1.85 -3.61 1.40
CA SER A 30 -3.07 -2.82 1.21
C SER A 30 -2.83 -1.33 1.49
N ALA A 31 -2.16 -1.00 2.60
CA ALA A 31 -1.82 0.37 2.94
C ALA A 31 -0.84 1.00 1.92
N LEU A 32 0.15 0.24 1.45
CA LEU A 32 1.10 0.68 0.43
C LEU A 32 0.41 1.01 -0.89
N VAL A 33 -0.46 0.13 -1.39
CA VAL A 33 -1.19 0.37 -2.64
C VAL A 33 -2.13 1.57 -2.52
N ALA A 34 -2.83 1.72 -1.38
CA ALA A 34 -3.68 2.88 -1.14
C ALA A 34 -2.88 4.19 -1.13
N ALA A 35 -1.72 4.21 -0.45
CA ALA A 35 -0.84 5.38 -0.42
C ALA A 35 -0.27 5.71 -1.81
N ALA A 36 0.14 4.70 -2.58
CA ALA A 36 0.66 4.87 -3.94
C ALA A 36 -0.42 5.42 -4.89
N ALA A 37 -1.65 4.91 -4.81
CA ALA A 37 -2.78 5.37 -5.62
C ALA A 37 -3.14 6.83 -5.32
N ALA A 38 -3.14 7.22 -4.03
CA ALA A 38 -3.40 8.60 -3.60
C ALA A 38 -2.28 9.58 -3.97
N ARG A 39 -1.06 9.09 -4.23
CA ARG A 39 0.10 9.93 -4.59
C ARG A 39 0.14 10.19 -6.10
N ALA A 40 -0.45 11.30 -6.51
CA ALA A 40 -0.44 11.82 -7.88
C ALA A 40 0.81 12.68 -8.19
N GLU A 41 1.99 12.10 -8.02
CA GLU A 41 3.30 12.62 -8.45
C GLU A 41 4.29 11.45 -8.57
N SER A 42 5.46 11.70 -9.15
CA SER A 42 6.64 10.85 -9.02
C SER A 42 7.68 11.54 -8.15
N ARG A 43 8.26 10.84 -7.18
CA ARG A 43 9.27 11.37 -6.26
C ARG A 43 10.10 10.25 -5.62
N GLY A 44 11.41 10.29 -5.80
CA GLY A 44 12.31 9.28 -5.23
C GLY A 44 12.02 7.90 -5.82
N ALA A 45 11.79 6.91 -4.96
CA ALA A 45 11.49 5.54 -5.37
C ALA A 45 10.04 5.32 -5.86
N HIS A 46 9.13 6.29 -5.67
CA HIS A 46 7.77 6.21 -6.17
C HIS A 46 7.70 6.86 -7.56
N THR A 47 7.39 6.06 -8.59
CA THR A 47 7.26 6.49 -9.98
C THR A 47 5.89 6.15 -10.55
N ARG A 48 5.36 7.06 -11.37
CA ARG A 48 4.06 6.94 -12.03
C ARG A 48 4.11 7.58 -13.40
N ASP A 49 3.83 6.79 -14.44
CA ASP A 49 3.84 7.27 -15.82
C ASP A 49 2.74 8.30 -16.09
N ASP A 50 1.61 8.21 -15.37
CA ASP A 50 0.51 9.16 -15.45
C ASP A 50 0.71 10.44 -14.62
N PHE A 51 1.73 10.47 -13.76
CA PHE A 51 2.16 11.65 -13.00
C PHE A 51 3.71 11.69 -12.90
N PRO A 52 4.42 11.93 -14.02
CA PRO A 52 5.88 11.79 -14.07
C PRO A 52 6.61 12.88 -13.27
N GLU A 53 5.96 14.01 -13.03
CA GLU A 53 6.55 15.17 -12.36
C GLU A 53 6.30 15.18 -10.85
N THR A 54 7.14 15.92 -10.14
CA THR A 54 6.92 16.23 -8.72
C THR A 54 5.86 17.32 -8.55
N ALA A 55 5.08 17.28 -7.45
CA ALA A 55 4.09 18.29 -7.10
C ALA A 55 4.37 18.94 -5.74
N PRO A 56 4.51 20.27 -5.62
CA PRO A 56 4.79 20.95 -4.35
C PRO A 56 3.79 20.63 -3.25
N ARG A 57 2.50 20.55 -3.60
CA ARG A 57 1.42 20.17 -2.67
C ARG A 57 1.59 18.77 -2.09
N LEU A 58 2.38 17.89 -2.72
CA LEU A 58 2.63 16.51 -2.30
C LEU A 58 3.94 16.32 -1.49
N ARG A 59 4.65 17.41 -1.15
CA ARG A 59 5.78 17.40 -0.18
C ARG A 59 5.32 17.20 1.27
N ARG A 60 4.66 16.08 1.52
CA ARG A 60 4.20 15.62 2.84
C ARG A 60 4.08 14.10 2.86
N ARG A 61 3.94 13.55 4.06
CA ARG A 61 3.61 12.14 4.26
C ARG A 61 2.12 11.92 4.02
N LEU A 62 1.77 10.86 3.30
CA LEU A 62 0.40 10.37 3.23
C LEU A 62 0.24 9.31 4.32
N VAL A 63 -0.78 9.45 5.17
CA VAL A 63 -1.12 8.48 6.21
C VAL A 63 -2.45 7.86 5.81
N VAL A 64 -2.46 6.54 5.63
CA VAL A 64 -3.65 5.74 5.36
C VAL A 64 -4.04 5.09 6.67
N CYS A 65 -5.29 5.30 7.09
CA CYS A 65 -5.88 4.68 8.28
C CYS A 65 -6.70 3.46 7.88
#